data_AF-A0A3E2GZQ9-F1
#
_entry.id   AF-A0A3E2GZQ9-F1
#
_cell.length_a   1.000
_cell.length_b   1.000
_cell.length_c   1.000
_cell.angle_alpha   90.00
_cell.angle_beta   90.00
_cell.angle_gamma   90.00
#
_symmetry.space_group_name_H-M   'P 1'
#
loop_
_entity.id
_entity.type
_entity.pdbx_description
1 polymer ?
#
loop_
_entity_poly.entity_id
_entity_poly.type
_entity_poly.pdbx_seq_one_letter_code
_entity_poly.pdbx_strand_id
1 'polypeptide(L)'
;MAYADFLLTLSTSQKILLASSLVVSFLTLRTVIKAVTSPLRHVPGPFWARFSRLWYWRAVWKGDFEKTNIALHKKYGPIVRIGPNDYSIDDPKAIKTIYGHGTEFTKGPWYIASGGVDPHITNLFVERDPQRHASDRRKVASLYSTTHLLSMEDPVVHCIENLETVMERFAASGESFNMQHWLQRFAFDCISMITLSKSFGFLIGENDPTNVFHALHSYLVYCTHVGIFHEFHRIVYRFLDLLPTKSGLNWISGFTIEQVQRRIREDEEKGENDTNDDFLAKTLRLHRTNPDKVTFGDVLCVCITNIAAGSDTTSVSLSGIMYGLIKNPGAMKKLRAEIDEKAAAGELSHPIRFQESQKMPYLQACIKEGLRMHPATGLPMGRVVPKGGATISDVFFPENTVVGINSWVAHRNKLVFDDDVDVFRPERWLEDPEKAARMERYWIPFGHGSRTCIGKNISLMEISKVVPELVQKFDFTLTKPLEELRSENNWYRSRPAPYLISKILAEPTGFSFRSMPPSLQTTWIETVLSNIEELNKEISNPCPYAWDTTLGAQAPETYSANYSETKARIDSPPAKLEETTHDSSFEVTDIELGEPILLDLFSSAYPNGNNGDYLLELNHDIYRYLKVSPGCFP
;
A
#
# COMPACT_ATOMS: atom_id res chain seq x y z
N MET A 1 21.69 -46.68 47.27
CA MET A 1 20.47 -47.03 48.04
C MET A 1 19.79 -45.76 48.58
N ALA A 2 20.46 -44.95 49.42
CA ALA A 2 19.87 -43.74 50.03
C ALA A 2 19.15 -42.73 49.10
N TYR A 3 19.64 -42.49 47.87
CA TYR A 3 18.99 -41.57 46.92
C TYR A 3 17.73 -42.14 46.26
N ALA A 4 17.71 -43.46 46.01
CA ALA A 4 16.54 -44.12 45.43
C ALA A 4 15.41 -44.17 46.47
N ASP A 5 15.74 -44.44 47.72
CA ASP A 5 14.80 -44.45 48.84
C ASP A 5 14.21 -43.05 49.09
N PHE A 6 15.04 -42.01 49.02
CA PHE A 6 14.57 -40.62 49.12
C PHE A 6 13.58 -40.25 48.00
N LEU A 7 13.87 -40.61 46.75
CA LEU A 7 12.96 -40.36 45.63
C LEU A 7 11.63 -41.11 45.77
N LEU A 8 11.62 -42.30 46.38
CA LEU A 8 10.39 -43.06 46.66
C LEU A 8 9.52 -42.39 47.72
N THR A 9 10.11 -41.66 48.69
CA THR A 9 9.37 -40.92 49.74
C THR A 9 8.69 -39.63 49.28
N LEU A 10 9.04 -39.12 48.09
CA LEU A 10 8.47 -37.89 47.56
C LEU A 10 7.04 -38.11 47.03
N SER A 11 6.16 -37.14 47.30
CA SER A 11 4.84 -37.08 46.67
C SER A 11 4.95 -36.88 45.16
N THR A 12 3.89 -37.19 44.41
CA THR A 12 3.85 -36.97 42.96
C THR A 12 4.13 -35.51 42.58
N SER A 13 3.60 -34.55 43.34
CA SER A 13 3.86 -33.12 43.12
C SER A 13 5.33 -32.74 43.37
N GLN A 14 5.96 -33.30 44.40
CA GLN A 14 7.38 -33.10 44.67
C GLN A 14 8.28 -33.71 43.58
N LYS A 15 7.93 -34.88 43.06
CA LYS A 15 8.62 -35.50 41.92
C LYS A 15 8.52 -34.65 40.65
N ILE A 16 7.33 -34.12 40.35
CA ILE A 16 7.13 -33.21 39.19
C ILE A 16 7.94 -31.92 39.37
N LEU A 17 7.95 -31.33 40.56
CA LEU A 17 8.70 -30.11 40.86
C LEU A 17 10.21 -30.35 40.73
N LEU A 18 10.72 -31.46 41.25
CA LEU A 18 12.13 -31.82 41.16
C LEU A 18 12.55 -32.05 39.69
N ALA A 19 11.75 -32.81 38.93
CA ALA A 19 12.01 -33.05 37.51
C ALA A 19 12.00 -31.73 36.71
N SER A 20 11.02 -30.86 36.94
CA SER A 20 10.93 -29.55 36.29
C SER A 20 12.12 -28.66 36.64
N SER A 21 12.54 -28.65 37.91
CA SER A 21 13.71 -27.91 38.38
C SER A 21 15.01 -28.39 37.74
N LEU A 22 15.20 -29.72 37.60
CA LEU A 22 16.36 -30.30 36.92
C LEU A 22 16.39 -29.93 35.43
N VAL A 23 15.24 -29.97 34.75
CA VAL A 23 15.14 -29.56 33.33
C VAL A 23 15.47 -28.08 33.17
N VAL A 24 14.89 -27.20 33.99
CA VAL A 24 15.17 -25.76 33.96
C VAL A 24 16.66 -25.47 34.26
N SER A 25 17.22 -26.15 35.26
CA SER A 25 18.64 -26.02 35.61
C SER A 25 19.55 -26.45 34.47
N PHE A 26 19.27 -27.59 33.84
CA PHE A 26 20.01 -28.09 32.68
C PHE A 26 19.93 -27.15 31.48
N LEU A 27 18.74 -26.65 31.14
CA LEU A 27 18.55 -25.70 30.03
C LEU A 27 19.27 -24.37 30.29
N THR A 28 19.21 -23.88 31.53
CA THR A 28 19.91 -22.66 31.97
C THR A 28 21.41 -22.84 31.87
N LEU A 29 21.95 -23.92 32.44
CA LEU A 29 23.38 -24.23 32.37
C LEU A 29 23.85 -24.38 30.92
N ARG A 30 23.11 -25.10 30.08
CA ARG A 30 23.40 -25.24 28.65
C ARG A 30 23.46 -23.88 27.94
N THR A 31 22.54 -22.98 28.27
CA THR A 31 22.47 -21.63 27.68
C THR A 31 23.64 -20.77 28.11
N VAL A 32 23.98 -20.80 29.40
CA VAL A 32 25.14 -20.08 29.95
C VAL A 32 26.43 -20.61 29.35
N ILE A 33 26.63 -21.93 29.31
CA ILE A 33 27.80 -22.56 28.69
C ILE A 33 27.93 -22.11 27.25
N LYS A 34 26.87 -22.22 26.44
CA LYS A 34 26.89 -21.76 25.03
C LYS A 34 27.27 -20.28 24.90
N ALA A 35 26.78 -19.42 25.79
CA ALA A 35 27.09 -18.00 25.75
C ALA A 35 28.57 -17.71 26.08
N VAL A 36 29.15 -18.40 27.07
CA VAL A 36 30.55 -18.15 27.49
C VAL A 36 31.59 -18.86 26.62
N THR A 37 31.22 -19.98 25.99
CA THR A 37 32.08 -20.73 25.06
C THR A 37 31.89 -20.31 23.60
N SER A 38 30.94 -19.42 23.30
CA SER A 38 30.72 -18.92 21.94
C SER A 38 32.00 -18.26 21.38
N PRO A 39 32.41 -18.58 20.14
CA PRO A 39 33.53 -17.89 19.48
C PRO A 39 33.25 -16.39 19.30
N LEU A 40 31.96 -16.01 19.27
CA LEU A 40 31.50 -14.63 19.13
C LEU A 40 31.22 -13.93 20.47
N ARG A 41 31.67 -14.48 21.62
CA ARG A 41 31.44 -13.88 22.96
C ARG A 41 31.94 -12.44 23.11
N HIS A 42 32.93 -12.06 22.31
CA HIS A 42 33.52 -10.73 22.29
C HIS A 42 32.63 -9.69 21.57
N VAL A 43 31.69 -10.13 20.72
CA VAL A 43 30.78 -9.25 20.00
C VAL A 43 29.83 -8.55 20.99
N PRO A 44 29.80 -7.20 21.01
CA PRO A 44 29.03 -6.42 21.97
C PRO A 44 27.53 -6.45 21.64
N GLY A 45 26.71 -6.08 22.62
CA GLY A 45 25.26 -6.03 22.49
C GLY A 45 24.57 -6.03 23.85
N PRO A 46 23.23 -5.94 23.90
CA PRO A 46 22.46 -6.07 25.12
C PRO A 46 22.78 -7.37 25.86
N PHE A 47 22.94 -7.29 27.19
CA PHE A 47 23.36 -8.44 28.00
C PHE A 47 22.46 -9.67 27.80
N TRP A 48 21.14 -9.47 27.85
CA TRP A 48 20.15 -10.54 27.70
C TRP A 48 20.09 -11.15 26.31
N ALA A 49 20.50 -10.42 25.27
CA ALA A 49 20.59 -10.93 23.91
C ALA A 49 21.60 -12.08 23.78
N ARG A 50 22.55 -12.21 24.70
CA ARG A 50 23.51 -13.33 24.73
C ARG A 50 22.86 -14.67 25.06
N PHE A 51 21.79 -14.65 25.85
CA PHE A 51 21.20 -15.85 26.43
C PHE A 51 19.88 -16.23 25.78
N SER A 52 19.09 -15.25 25.33
CA SER A 52 17.76 -15.52 24.78
C SER A 52 17.32 -14.54 23.70
N ARG A 53 16.54 -15.05 22.74
CA ARG A 53 15.79 -14.24 21.76
C ARG A 53 14.66 -13.42 22.41
N LEU A 54 14.32 -13.69 23.67
CA LEU A 54 13.28 -12.92 24.41
C LEU A 54 13.62 -11.44 24.50
N TRP A 55 14.91 -11.09 24.60
CA TRP A 55 15.31 -9.68 24.56
C TRP A 55 14.94 -9.05 23.22
N TYR A 56 15.27 -9.71 22.11
CA TYR A 56 14.96 -9.22 20.77
C TYR A 56 13.45 -9.13 20.54
N TRP A 57 12.72 -10.19 20.90
CA TRP A 57 11.27 -10.22 20.81
C TRP A 57 10.62 -9.09 21.61
N ARG A 58 11.04 -8.82 22.85
CA ARG A 58 10.54 -7.69 23.64
C ARG A 58 10.84 -6.34 22.98
N ALA A 59 12.03 -6.20 22.38
CA ALA A 59 12.41 -4.96 21.68
C ALA A 59 11.57 -4.76 20.41
N VAL A 60 11.23 -5.84 19.69
CA VAL A 60 10.34 -5.80 18.52
C VAL A 60 8.89 -5.57 18.93
N TRP A 61 8.41 -6.19 20.01
CA TRP A 61 7.05 -6.02 20.54
C TRP A 61 6.71 -4.56 20.88
N LYS A 62 7.72 -3.74 21.20
CA LYS A 62 7.55 -2.30 21.45
C LYS A 62 7.14 -1.53 20.18
N GLY A 63 7.39 -2.08 18.99
CA GLY A 63 7.04 -1.47 17.71
C GLY A 63 8.00 -0.39 17.22
N ASP A 64 9.18 -0.23 17.82
CA ASP A 64 10.20 0.78 17.42
C ASP A 64 11.62 0.20 17.36
N PHE A 65 11.74 -1.07 16.92
CA PHE A 65 13.02 -1.77 16.91
C PHE A 65 14.08 -1.07 16.05
N GLU A 66 13.69 -0.37 14.99
CA GLU A 66 14.60 0.41 14.16
C GLU A 66 15.31 1.51 14.96
N LYS A 67 14.57 2.26 15.80
CA LYS A 67 15.14 3.27 16.71
C LYS A 67 16.05 2.59 17.73
N THR A 68 15.63 1.45 18.27
CA THR A 68 16.43 0.64 19.19
C THR A 68 17.73 0.18 18.53
N ASN A 69 17.68 -0.35 17.31
CA ASN A 69 18.83 -0.88 16.59
C ASN A 69 19.82 0.25 16.22
N ILE A 70 19.33 1.42 15.80
CA ILE A 70 20.17 2.62 15.58
C ILE A 70 20.90 2.98 16.87
N ALA A 71 20.19 3.05 18.01
CA ALA A 71 20.80 3.37 19.30
C ALA A 71 21.85 2.32 19.73
N LEU A 72 21.64 1.05 19.41
CA LEU A 72 22.61 0.00 19.69
C LEU A 72 23.88 0.13 18.86
N HIS A 73 23.79 0.46 17.56
CA HIS A 73 24.99 0.71 16.75
C HIS A 73 25.73 1.97 17.19
N LYS A 74 25.00 3.04 17.57
CA LYS A 74 25.61 4.23 18.19
C LYS A 74 26.40 3.88 19.47
N LYS A 75 25.94 2.90 20.25
CA LYS A 75 26.57 2.49 21.51
C LYS A 75 27.71 1.49 21.35
N TYR A 76 27.54 0.50 20.48
CA TYR A 76 28.40 -0.70 20.43
C TYR A 76 29.25 -0.79 19.15
N GLY A 77 28.98 0.05 18.14
CA GLY A 77 29.72 0.07 16.89
C GLY A 77 29.08 -0.75 15.75
N PRO A 78 29.86 -1.14 14.73
CA PRO A 78 29.34 -1.68 13.47
C PRO A 78 28.75 -3.10 13.57
N ILE A 79 29.08 -3.85 14.62
CA ILE A 79 28.59 -5.21 14.82
C ILE A 79 27.90 -5.30 16.19
N VAL A 80 26.61 -5.63 16.18
CA VAL A 80 25.80 -5.71 17.40
C VAL A 80 25.12 -7.06 17.49
N ARG A 81 25.33 -7.77 18.60
CA ARG A 81 24.56 -8.95 18.97
C ARG A 81 23.13 -8.54 19.38
N ILE A 82 22.13 -9.07 18.69
CA ILE A 82 20.70 -8.86 19.00
C ILE A 82 20.02 -10.14 19.49
N GLY A 83 20.60 -11.31 19.26
CA GLY A 83 20.18 -12.59 19.83
C GLY A 83 21.36 -13.53 20.08
N PRO A 84 21.13 -14.74 20.63
CA PRO A 84 22.21 -15.67 20.95
C PRO A 84 23.05 -16.03 19.72
N ASN A 85 22.43 -16.04 18.53
CA ASN A 85 23.06 -16.33 17.25
C ASN A 85 22.67 -15.34 16.15
N ASP A 86 22.18 -14.16 16.54
CA ASP A 86 21.64 -13.14 15.63
C ASP A 86 22.42 -11.83 15.82
N TYR A 87 22.94 -11.28 14.72
CA TYR A 87 23.79 -10.10 14.72
C TYR A 87 23.33 -9.09 13.67
N SER A 88 23.23 -7.84 14.10
CA SER A 88 22.96 -6.68 13.26
C SER A 88 24.30 -6.06 12.83
N ILE A 89 24.45 -5.78 11.53
CA ILE A 89 25.68 -5.30 10.90
C ILE A 89 25.43 -3.92 10.28
N ASP A 90 26.37 -3.00 10.46
CA ASP A 90 26.41 -1.65 9.89
C ASP A 90 27.79 -1.37 9.28
N ASP A 91 28.07 -2.03 8.15
CA ASP A 91 29.30 -1.85 7.38
C ASP A 91 29.00 -1.87 5.86
N PRO A 92 29.37 -0.82 5.10
CA PRO A 92 29.26 -0.80 3.64
C PRO A 92 29.90 -1.97 2.92
N LYS A 93 31.03 -2.49 3.43
CA LYS A 93 31.73 -3.62 2.81
C LYS A 93 30.93 -4.93 2.97
N ALA A 94 30.14 -5.05 4.02
CA ALA A 94 29.39 -6.27 4.33
C ALA A 94 28.22 -6.53 3.36
N ILE A 95 27.69 -5.50 2.68
CA ILE A 95 26.56 -5.67 1.73
C ILE A 95 26.91 -6.68 0.63
N LYS A 96 28.08 -6.55 0.02
CA LYS A 96 28.46 -7.42 -1.10
C LYS A 96 28.68 -8.86 -0.62
N THR A 97 29.23 -9.04 0.58
CA THR A 97 29.43 -10.37 1.17
C THR A 97 28.10 -11.04 1.53
N ILE A 98 27.22 -10.34 2.24
CA ILE A 98 25.97 -10.91 2.77
C ILE A 98 24.88 -11.03 1.71
N TYR A 99 24.77 -10.05 0.81
CA TYR A 99 23.66 -9.93 -0.15
C TYR A 99 24.08 -9.97 -1.62
N GLY A 100 25.38 -10.02 -1.93
CA GLY A 100 25.86 -9.98 -3.32
C GLY A 100 25.39 -11.13 -4.20
N HIS A 101 25.47 -10.95 -5.51
CA HIS A 101 25.18 -12.02 -6.46
C HIS A 101 26.15 -13.19 -6.28
N GLY A 102 25.64 -14.43 -6.33
CA GLY A 102 26.45 -15.64 -6.16
C GLY A 102 26.87 -15.95 -4.72
N THR A 103 26.44 -15.14 -3.73
CA THR A 103 26.70 -15.44 -2.32
C THR A 103 25.99 -16.72 -1.88
N GLU A 104 26.64 -17.51 -1.03
CA GLU A 104 26.07 -18.73 -0.43
C GLU A 104 25.19 -18.43 0.79
N PHE A 105 25.10 -17.16 1.19
CA PHE A 105 24.25 -16.72 2.30
C PHE A 105 22.77 -16.91 1.95
N THR A 106 22.08 -17.75 2.73
CA THR A 106 20.65 -18.04 2.52
C THR A 106 19.77 -17.18 3.42
N LYS A 107 18.48 -17.03 3.07
CA LYS A 107 17.51 -16.34 3.95
C LYS A 107 17.47 -16.99 5.33
N GLY A 108 17.44 -16.16 6.38
CA GLY A 108 17.34 -16.60 7.77
C GLY A 108 16.07 -17.42 8.06
N PRO A 109 16.03 -18.18 9.16
CA PRO A 109 14.84 -18.93 9.55
C PRO A 109 13.61 -18.06 9.84
N TRP A 110 13.79 -16.77 10.13
CA TRP A 110 12.69 -15.82 10.39
C TRP A 110 11.63 -15.81 9.27
N TYR A 111 12.06 -15.94 8.01
CA TYR A 111 11.17 -15.90 6.84
C TYR A 111 10.22 -17.11 6.75
N ILE A 112 10.46 -18.19 7.50
CA ILE A 112 9.60 -19.39 7.48
C ILE A 112 8.18 -19.04 7.93
N ALA A 113 8.02 -18.10 8.88
CA ALA A 113 6.72 -17.69 9.40
C ALA A 113 5.85 -16.92 8.39
N SER A 114 6.41 -16.55 7.24
CA SER A 114 5.69 -15.91 6.13
C SER A 114 5.18 -16.91 5.08
N GLY A 115 5.39 -18.20 5.32
CA GLY A 115 4.91 -19.29 4.46
C GLY A 115 3.82 -20.11 5.14
N GLY A 116 3.25 -21.05 4.39
CA GLY A 116 2.35 -22.06 4.97
C GLY A 116 3.07 -23.03 5.90
N VAL A 117 2.33 -24.02 6.41
CA VAL A 117 2.89 -25.09 7.28
C VAL A 117 3.69 -26.12 6.49
N ASP A 118 3.34 -26.31 5.22
CA ASP A 118 4.05 -27.23 4.34
C ASP A 118 5.34 -26.57 3.83
N PRO A 119 6.52 -27.07 4.24
CA PRO A 119 7.80 -26.51 3.78
C PRO A 119 8.06 -26.75 2.28
N HIS A 120 7.27 -27.61 1.61
CA HIS A 120 7.36 -27.85 0.17
C HIS A 120 6.57 -26.83 -0.65
N ILE A 121 5.59 -26.17 -0.04
CA ILE A 121 4.81 -25.10 -0.68
C ILE A 121 5.45 -23.76 -0.30
N THR A 122 6.27 -23.27 -1.21
CA THR A 122 7.04 -22.04 -1.04
C THR A 122 6.56 -20.95 -2.00
N ASN A 123 7.00 -19.72 -1.76
CA ASN A 123 6.85 -18.60 -2.66
C ASN A 123 8.18 -17.85 -2.76
N LEU A 124 8.29 -16.90 -3.69
CA LEU A 124 9.52 -16.17 -3.92
C LEU A 124 10.02 -15.42 -2.65
N PHE A 125 9.10 -15.00 -1.78
CA PHE A 125 9.44 -14.30 -0.55
C PHE A 125 10.01 -15.23 0.53
N VAL A 126 9.55 -16.47 0.64
CA VAL A 126 10.02 -17.40 1.70
C VAL A 126 11.10 -18.36 1.26
N GLU A 127 11.24 -18.63 -0.04
CA GLU A 127 12.21 -19.61 -0.56
C GLU A 127 13.64 -19.26 -0.12
N ARG A 128 14.27 -20.18 0.60
CA ARG A 128 15.60 -20.01 1.19
C ARG A 128 16.68 -20.62 0.31
N ASP A 129 16.36 -21.66 -0.45
CA ASP A 129 17.27 -22.29 -1.39
C ASP A 129 17.59 -21.33 -2.56
N PRO A 130 18.87 -21.02 -2.83
CA PRO A 130 19.24 -20.11 -3.90
C PRO A 130 18.86 -20.60 -5.30
N GLN A 131 18.94 -21.91 -5.56
CA GLN A 131 18.69 -22.48 -6.88
C GLN A 131 17.20 -22.50 -7.19
N ARG A 132 16.36 -22.96 -6.25
CA ARG A 132 14.89 -22.92 -6.36
C ARG A 132 14.40 -21.49 -6.50
N HIS A 133 14.87 -20.57 -5.67
CA HIS A 133 14.49 -19.15 -5.79
C HIS A 133 14.89 -18.57 -7.16
N ALA A 134 16.09 -18.88 -7.66
CA ALA A 134 16.48 -18.43 -9.00
C ALA A 134 15.64 -19.07 -10.11
N SER A 135 15.20 -20.31 -9.94
CA SER A 135 14.25 -20.97 -10.84
C SER A 135 12.88 -20.28 -10.83
N ASP A 136 12.28 -20.12 -9.65
CA ASP A 136 10.96 -19.51 -9.49
C ASP A 136 10.94 -18.05 -9.93
N ARG A 137 11.98 -17.29 -9.59
CA ARG A 137 12.13 -15.91 -10.07
C ARG A 137 12.14 -15.85 -11.60
N ARG A 138 12.85 -16.77 -12.27
CA ARG A 138 12.94 -16.80 -13.74
C ARG A 138 11.60 -17.09 -14.41
N LYS A 139 10.69 -17.84 -13.77
CA LYS A 139 9.34 -18.09 -14.30
C LYS A 139 8.56 -16.79 -14.51
N VAL A 140 8.73 -15.83 -13.61
CA VAL A 140 7.84 -14.65 -13.49
C VAL A 140 8.55 -13.31 -13.70
N ALA A 141 9.88 -13.28 -13.79
CA ALA A 141 10.67 -12.04 -13.88
C ALA A 141 10.27 -11.13 -15.05
N SER A 142 9.77 -11.68 -16.16
CA SER A 142 9.31 -10.90 -17.32
C SER A 142 8.10 -10.01 -17.01
N LEU A 143 7.29 -10.37 -16.00
CA LEU A 143 6.17 -9.56 -15.50
C LEU A 143 6.67 -8.29 -14.80
N TYR A 144 7.83 -8.35 -14.15
CA TYR A 144 8.36 -7.24 -13.36
C TYR A 144 9.39 -6.40 -14.12
N SER A 145 9.54 -6.67 -15.42
CA SER A 145 10.42 -5.90 -16.30
C SER A 145 9.86 -4.49 -16.52
N THR A 146 10.75 -3.48 -16.59
CA THR A 146 10.33 -2.10 -16.85
C THR A 146 9.49 -1.98 -18.13
N THR A 147 9.86 -2.72 -19.19
CA THR A 147 9.11 -2.76 -20.45
C THR A 147 7.66 -3.18 -20.27
N HIS A 148 7.40 -4.20 -19.45
CA HIS A 148 6.02 -4.65 -19.20
C HIS A 148 5.26 -3.70 -18.27
N LEU A 149 5.93 -3.11 -17.29
CA LEU A 149 5.27 -2.17 -16.39
C LEU A 149 4.86 -0.89 -17.11
N LEU A 150 5.64 -0.45 -18.11
CA LEU A 150 5.28 0.67 -18.98
C LEU A 150 4.00 0.37 -19.79
N SER A 151 3.74 -0.87 -20.20
CA SER A 151 2.47 -1.22 -20.85
C SER A 151 1.29 -1.25 -19.89
N MET A 152 1.55 -1.30 -18.57
CA MET A 152 0.55 -1.30 -17.50
C MET A 152 0.41 0.08 -16.83
N GLU A 153 0.89 1.14 -17.50
CA GLU A 153 0.89 2.48 -16.93
C GLU A 153 -0.49 3.12 -16.90
N ASP A 154 -1.33 2.93 -17.94
CA ASP A 154 -2.66 3.54 -18.03
C ASP A 154 -3.59 3.11 -16.89
N PRO A 155 -3.65 1.83 -16.46
CA PRO A 155 -4.37 1.45 -15.25
C PRO A 155 -3.95 2.20 -13.98
N VAL A 156 -2.67 2.55 -13.87
CA VAL A 156 -2.15 3.33 -12.73
C VAL A 156 -2.56 4.80 -12.83
N VAL A 157 -2.64 5.35 -14.05
CA VAL A 157 -3.14 6.72 -14.29
C VAL A 157 -4.54 6.89 -13.71
N HIS A 158 -5.45 5.95 -13.97
CA HIS A 158 -6.82 6.03 -13.44
C HIS A 158 -6.85 6.01 -11.89
N CYS A 159 -5.98 5.23 -11.26
CA CYS A 159 -5.86 5.23 -9.80
C CYS A 159 -5.37 6.57 -9.24
N ILE A 160 -4.50 7.28 -9.99
CA ILE A 160 -4.00 8.61 -9.60
C ILE A 160 -5.11 9.65 -9.70
N GLU A 161 -5.90 9.63 -10.77
CA GLU A 161 -7.07 10.53 -10.93
C GLU A 161 -8.08 10.36 -9.78
N ASN A 162 -8.34 9.12 -9.38
CA ASN A 162 -9.20 8.81 -8.24
C ASN A 162 -8.60 9.32 -6.92
N LEU A 163 -7.27 9.18 -6.75
CA LEU A 163 -6.57 9.73 -5.59
C LEU A 163 -6.67 11.26 -5.55
N GLU A 164 -6.50 11.93 -6.69
CA GLU A 164 -6.63 13.39 -6.80
C GLU A 164 -8.03 13.85 -6.44
N THR A 165 -9.07 13.18 -6.95
CA THR A 165 -10.47 13.47 -6.62
C THR A 165 -10.72 13.41 -5.11
N VAL A 166 -10.14 12.39 -4.44
CA VAL A 166 -10.20 12.27 -2.99
C VAL A 166 -9.47 13.44 -2.29
N MET A 167 -8.29 13.83 -2.78
CA MET A 167 -7.52 14.93 -2.20
C MET A 167 -8.22 16.29 -2.39
N GLU A 168 -8.88 16.50 -3.53
CA GLU A 168 -9.72 17.66 -3.82
C GLU A 168 -10.90 17.75 -2.85
N ARG A 169 -11.58 16.63 -2.60
CA ARG A 169 -12.65 16.56 -1.59
C ARG A 169 -12.16 16.99 -0.21
N PHE A 170 -11.01 16.47 0.25
CA PHE A 170 -10.44 16.87 1.54
C PHE A 170 -10.03 18.34 1.57
N ALA A 171 -9.51 18.84 0.45
CA ALA A 171 -9.11 20.23 0.36
C ALA A 171 -10.30 21.20 0.36
N ALA A 172 -11.42 20.80 -0.25
CA ALA A 172 -12.67 21.55 -0.26
C ALA A 172 -13.36 21.53 1.12
N SER A 173 -13.33 20.39 1.82
CA SER A 173 -13.94 20.29 3.16
C SER A 173 -13.07 20.88 4.27
N GLY A 174 -11.76 20.99 4.05
CA GLY A 174 -10.78 21.34 5.10
C GLY A 174 -10.63 20.26 6.17
N GLU A 175 -11.20 19.07 5.97
CA GLU A 175 -11.11 17.96 6.90
C GLU A 175 -9.69 17.38 6.92
N SER A 176 -9.21 17.09 8.12
CA SER A 176 -7.91 16.47 8.30
C SER A 176 -8.01 14.94 8.11
N PHE A 177 -7.11 14.34 7.34
CA PHE A 177 -7.16 12.90 7.04
C PHE A 177 -5.83 12.18 7.30
N ASN A 178 -5.88 10.85 7.46
CA ASN A 178 -4.69 10.01 7.53
C ASN A 178 -4.17 9.72 6.12
N MET A 179 -3.09 10.40 5.71
CA MET A 179 -2.51 10.26 4.38
C MET A 179 -2.07 8.82 4.07
N GLN A 180 -1.48 8.09 5.01
CA GLN A 180 -1.05 6.72 4.74
C GLN A 180 -2.24 5.80 4.44
N HIS A 181 -3.35 5.96 5.16
CA HIS A 181 -4.54 5.17 4.92
C HIS A 181 -5.02 5.31 3.46
N TRP A 182 -5.09 6.55 2.96
CA TRP A 182 -5.48 6.81 1.57
C TRP A 182 -4.44 6.37 0.54
N LEU A 183 -3.16 6.54 0.83
CA LEU A 183 -2.08 6.01 -0.02
C LEU A 183 -2.03 4.48 -0.03
N GLN A 184 -2.51 3.83 1.04
CA GLN A 184 -2.65 2.37 1.08
C GLN A 184 -3.84 1.89 0.24
N ARG A 185 -4.97 2.62 0.28
CA ARG A 185 -6.12 2.38 -0.60
C ARG A 185 -5.70 2.54 -2.07
N PHE A 186 -4.98 3.61 -2.39
CA PHE A 186 -4.37 3.82 -3.72
C PHE A 186 -3.49 2.64 -4.13
N ALA A 187 -2.53 2.25 -3.29
CA ALA A 187 -1.60 1.18 -3.63
C ALA A 187 -2.30 -0.19 -3.81
N PHE A 188 -3.41 -0.44 -3.09
CA PHE A 188 -4.22 -1.64 -3.32
C PHE A 188 -4.93 -1.61 -4.67
N ASP A 189 -5.54 -0.49 -5.05
CA ASP A 189 -6.22 -0.38 -6.35
C ASP A 189 -5.20 -0.46 -7.50
N CYS A 190 -4.02 0.14 -7.36
CA CYS A 190 -2.94 -0.01 -8.35
C CYS A 190 -2.49 -1.46 -8.50
N ILE A 191 -2.20 -2.17 -7.40
CA ILE A 191 -1.73 -3.55 -7.50
C ILE A 191 -2.82 -4.50 -7.98
N SER A 192 -4.11 -4.23 -7.67
CA SER A 192 -5.22 -5.02 -8.18
C SER A 192 -5.41 -4.80 -9.69
N MET A 193 -5.28 -3.56 -10.16
CA MET A 193 -5.31 -3.24 -11.59
C MET A 193 -4.14 -3.90 -12.34
N ILE A 194 -2.90 -3.80 -11.83
CA ILE A 194 -1.72 -4.44 -12.44
C ILE A 194 -1.85 -5.98 -12.43
N THR A 195 -2.49 -6.54 -11.40
CA THR A 195 -2.56 -8.00 -11.24
C THR A 195 -3.73 -8.63 -12.00
N LEU A 196 -4.88 -7.97 -12.04
CA LEU A 196 -6.17 -8.54 -12.47
C LEU A 196 -6.94 -7.67 -13.49
N SER A 197 -6.40 -6.51 -13.89
CA SER A 197 -7.11 -5.46 -14.66
C SER A 197 -8.44 -5.03 -14.03
N LYS A 198 -8.56 -5.13 -12.70
CA LYS A 198 -9.78 -4.77 -11.98
C LYS A 198 -9.43 -4.05 -10.69
N SER A 199 -10.02 -2.87 -10.51
CA SER A 199 -9.90 -2.12 -9.27
C SER A 199 -10.74 -2.81 -8.20
N PHE A 200 -10.23 -2.86 -6.97
CA PHE A 200 -11.05 -3.27 -5.83
C PHE A 200 -11.98 -2.15 -5.37
N GLY A 201 -11.82 -0.95 -5.94
CA GLY A 201 -12.66 0.21 -5.66
C GLY A 201 -12.39 0.74 -4.26
N PHE A 202 -11.23 0.45 -3.67
CA PHE A 202 -10.96 0.91 -2.33
C PHE A 202 -10.81 2.41 -2.29
N LEU A 203 -10.37 3.13 -3.32
CA LEU A 203 -10.28 4.59 -3.27
C LEU A 203 -11.64 5.30 -3.20
N ILE A 204 -12.62 4.87 -4.00
CA ILE A 204 -13.91 5.58 -4.12
C ILE A 204 -15.00 4.92 -3.27
N GLY A 205 -14.94 3.61 -3.09
CA GLY A 205 -15.95 2.84 -2.38
C GLY A 205 -15.84 2.87 -0.87
N GLU A 206 -16.59 1.96 -0.25
CA GLU A 206 -16.62 1.76 1.20
C GLU A 206 -15.24 1.46 1.78
N ASN A 207 -15.04 1.83 3.04
CA ASN A 207 -13.81 1.56 3.75
C ASN A 207 -13.69 0.06 4.10
N ASP A 208 -12.76 -0.62 3.45
CA ASP A 208 -12.40 -2.03 3.70
C ASP A 208 -13.59 -3.01 3.85
N PRO A 209 -14.53 -3.06 2.90
CA PRO A 209 -15.71 -3.93 3.00
C PRO A 209 -15.32 -5.41 3.13
N THR A 210 -14.11 -5.77 2.71
CA THR A 210 -13.61 -7.14 2.75
C THR A 210 -12.74 -7.42 3.98
N ASN A 211 -12.36 -6.44 4.80
CA ASN A 211 -11.44 -6.62 5.94
C ASN A 211 -10.01 -7.03 5.53
N VAL A 212 -9.58 -6.70 4.31
CA VAL A 212 -8.26 -7.06 3.76
C VAL A 212 -7.12 -6.31 4.42
N PHE A 213 -7.30 -5.05 4.82
CA PHE A 213 -6.24 -4.30 5.51
C PHE A 213 -5.95 -4.90 6.89
N HIS A 214 -7.00 -5.30 7.60
CA HIS A 214 -6.87 -5.98 8.89
C HIS A 214 -6.20 -7.36 8.75
N ALA A 215 -6.57 -8.13 7.72
CA ALA A 215 -5.95 -9.41 7.43
C ALA A 215 -4.45 -9.27 7.11
N LEU A 216 -4.09 -8.27 6.29
CA LEU A 216 -2.69 -7.95 5.97
C LEU A 216 -1.90 -7.53 7.21
N HIS A 217 -2.46 -6.65 8.04
CA HIS A 217 -1.83 -6.27 9.29
C HIS A 217 -1.62 -7.47 10.23
N SER A 218 -2.64 -8.31 10.40
CA SER A 218 -2.56 -9.51 11.22
C SER A 218 -1.52 -10.50 10.70
N TYR A 219 -1.39 -10.63 9.39
CA TYR A 219 -0.34 -11.43 8.75
C TYR A 219 1.06 -10.89 9.05
N LEU A 220 1.29 -9.58 8.92
CA LEU A 220 2.59 -8.96 9.21
C LEU A 220 2.99 -9.07 10.69
N VAL A 221 2.03 -8.85 11.60
CA VAL A 221 2.23 -9.06 13.05
C VAL A 221 2.61 -10.50 13.34
N TYR A 222 1.90 -11.47 12.73
CA TYR A 222 2.21 -12.89 12.87
C TYR A 222 3.64 -13.20 12.42
N CYS A 223 4.01 -12.85 11.19
CA CYS A 223 5.34 -13.14 10.63
C CYS A 223 6.45 -12.52 11.48
N THR A 224 6.25 -11.28 11.94
CA THR A 224 7.21 -10.55 12.77
C THR A 224 7.54 -11.30 14.05
N HIS A 225 6.51 -11.70 14.79
CA HIS A 225 6.69 -12.27 16.12
C HIS A 225 6.97 -13.77 16.10
N VAL A 226 6.20 -14.51 15.30
CA VAL A 226 6.40 -15.96 15.15
C VAL A 226 7.70 -16.25 14.40
N GLY A 227 8.13 -15.38 13.48
CA GLY A 227 9.43 -15.51 12.81
C GLY A 227 10.62 -15.47 13.77
N ILE A 228 10.55 -14.70 14.86
CA ILE A 228 11.62 -14.68 15.88
C ILE A 228 11.75 -16.05 16.56
N PHE A 229 10.62 -16.74 16.77
CA PHE A 229 10.57 -18.10 17.28
C PHE A 229 10.01 -19.08 16.24
N HIS A 230 10.63 -19.06 15.05
CA HIS A 230 10.18 -19.80 13.87
C HIS A 230 9.94 -21.30 14.12
N GLU A 231 10.57 -21.89 15.13
CA GLU A 231 10.38 -23.29 15.52
C GLU A 231 8.94 -23.58 15.96
N PHE A 232 8.23 -22.58 16.47
CA PHE A 232 6.82 -22.69 16.85
C PHE A 232 5.85 -22.44 15.70
N HIS A 233 6.31 -21.98 14.53
CA HIS A 233 5.46 -21.67 13.37
C HIS A 233 4.45 -22.79 13.10
N ARG A 234 4.94 -24.02 12.93
CA ARG A 234 4.08 -25.18 12.64
C ARG A 234 3.02 -25.45 13.71
N ILE A 235 3.33 -25.22 14.98
CA ILE A 235 2.40 -25.47 16.10
C ILE A 235 1.37 -24.33 16.17
N VAL A 236 1.85 -23.09 16.15
CA VAL A 236 0.99 -21.90 16.24
C VAL A 236 0.06 -21.83 15.03
N TYR A 237 0.58 -22.04 13.82
CA TYR A 237 -0.24 -22.00 12.60
C TYR A 237 -1.35 -23.04 12.62
N ARG A 238 -1.04 -24.31 12.97
CA ARG A 238 -2.05 -25.37 13.09
C ARG A 238 -3.10 -25.04 14.14
N PHE A 239 -2.71 -24.43 15.25
CA PHE A 239 -3.66 -23.99 16.26
C PHE A 239 -4.57 -22.88 15.74
N LEU A 240 -4.01 -21.89 15.04
CA LEU A 240 -4.79 -20.79 14.43
C LEU A 240 -5.73 -21.30 13.33
N ASP A 241 -5.32 -22.30 12.54
CA ASP A 241 -6.17 -22.93 11.52
C ASP A 241 -7.39 -23.68 12.10
N LEU A 242 -7.34 -24.09 13.37
CA LEU A 242 -8.48 -24.70 14.06
C LEU A 242 -9.48 -23.65 14.57
N LEU A 243 -9.11 -22.38 14.62
CA LEU A 243 -10.00 -21.31 15.05
C LEU A 243 -10.94 -20.93 13.89
N PRO A 244 -12.18 -20.51 14.19
CA PRO A 244 -13.14 -20.09 13.16
C PRO A 244 -12.68 -18.85 12.38
N THR A 245 -11.83 -18.02 12.99
CA THR A 245 -11.18 -16.88 12.33
C THR A 245 -9.98 -17.35 11.52
N LYS A 246 -10.06 -17.21 10.19
CA LYS A 246 -8.92 -17.50 9.29
C LYS A 246 -7.70 -16.68 9.69
N SER A 247 -6.53 -17.31 9.64
CA SER A 247 -5.25 -16.58 9.74
C SER A 247 -5.15 -15.52 8.63
N GLY A 248 -4.42 -14.42 8.88
CA GLY A 248 -4.32 -13.31 7.91
C GLY A 248 -3.87 -13.75 6.53
N LEU A 249 -2.90 -14.67 6.44
CA LEU A 249 -2.43 -15.23 5.17
C LEU A 249 -3.50 -16.05 4.45
N ASN A 250 -4.21 -16.93 5.18
CA ASN A 250 -5.30 -17.72 4.61
C ASN A 250 -6.44 -16.84 4.13
N TRP A 251 -6.71 -15.73 4.83
CA TRP A 251 -7.72 -14.76 4.45
C TRP A 251 -7.33 -14.08 3.12
N ILE A 252 -6.12 -13.51 3.04
CA ILE A 252 -5.62 -12.83 1.82
C ILE A 252 -5.58 -13.79 0.63
N SER A 253 -5.13 -15.02 0.87
CA SER A 253 -5.08 -16.07 -0.15
C SER A 253 -6.48 -16.40 -0.65
N GLY A 254 -7.45 -16.59 0.26
CA GLY A 254 -8.84 -16.87 -0.08
C GLY A 254 -9.48 -15.75 -0.89
N PHE A 255 -9.33 -14.50 -0.42
CA PHE A 255 -9.81 -13.31 -1.14
C PHE A 255 -9.20 -13.22 -2.55
N THR A 256 -7.88 -13.38 -2.66
CA THR A 256 -7.20 -13.31 -3.96
C THR A 256 -7.67 -14.42 -4.91
N ILE A 257 -7.80 -15.65 -4.43
CA ILE A 257 -8.28 -16.79 -5.22
C ILE A 257 -9.69 -16.52 -5.74
N GLU A 258 -10.58 -16.00 -4.90
CA GLU A 258 -11.94 -15.63 -5.29
C GLU A 258 -11.93 -14.57 -6.40
N GLN A 259 -11.08 -13.53 -6.28
CA GLN A 259 -10.95 -12.50 -7.31
C GLN A 259 -10.39 -13.04 -8.62
N VAL A 260 -9.38 -13.91 -8.57
CA VAL A 260 -8.82 -14.59 -9.76
C VAL A 260 -9.89 -15.45 -10.43
N GLN A 261 -10.62 -16.26 -9.67
CA GLN A 261 -11.67 -17.11 -10.20
C GLN A 261 -12.82 -16.30 -10.81
N ARG A 262 -13.21 -15.20 -10.17
CA ARG A 262 -14.21 -14.28 -10.71
C ARG A 262 -13.76 -13.69 -12.05
N ARG A 263 -12.52 -13.22 -12.12
CA ARG A 263 -11.94 -12.65 -13.34
C ARG A 263 -11.90 -13.66 -14.49
N ILE A 264 -11.48 -14.90 -14.22
CA ILE A 264 -11.47 -15.97 -15.22
C ILE A 264 -12.87 -16.26 -15.76
N ARG A 265 -13.90 -16.33 -14.90
CA ARG A 265 -15.29 -16.52 -15.34
C ARG A 265 -15.78 -15.37 -16.22
N GLU A 266 -15.49 -14.13 -15.83
CA GLU A 266 -15.88 -12.94 -16.60
C GLU A 266 -15.22 -12.93 -18.00
N ASP A 267 -13.96 -13.36 -18.11
CA ASP A 267 -13.27 -13.52 -19.41
C ASP A 267 -13.90 -14.60 -20.29
N GLU A 268 -14.25 -15.73 -19.68
CA GLU A 268 -14.93 -16.84 -20.38
C GLU A 268 -16.31 -16.41 -20.89
N GLU A 269 -17.08 -15.67 -20.09
CA GLU A 269 -18.42 -15.16 -20.45
C GLU A 269 -18.36 -14.13 -21.59
N LYS A 270 -17.36 -13.26 -21.61
CA LYS A 270 -17.19 -12.22 -22.65
C LYS A 270 -16.55 -12.76 -23.94
N GLY A 271 -16.03 -13.99 -23.93
CA GLY A 271 -15.20 -14.50 -25.02
C GLY A 271 -13.86 -13.77 -25.14
N GLU A 272 -13.48 -12.98 -24.14
CA GLU A 272 -12.21 -12.26 -24.05
C GLU A 272 -11.13 -13.23 -23.57
N ASN A 273 -10.70 -14.12 -24.46
CA ASN A 273 -9.48 -14.86 -24.22
C ASN A 273 -8.31 -13.99 -24.65
N ASP A 274 -7.56 -13.48 -23.68
CA ASP A 274 -6.15 -13.11 -23.85
C ASP A 274 -5.84 -11.68 -24.35
N THR A 275 -6.78 -10.74 -24.28
CA THR A 275 -6.57 -9.34 -24.70
C THR A 275 -5.82 -8.49 -23.67
N ASN A 276 -5.90 -8.85 -22.39
CA ASN A 276 -5.27 -8.10 -21.32
C ASN A 276 -3.80 -8.49 -21.10
N ASP A 277 -2.98 -7.47 -20.82
CA ASP A 277 -1.56 -7.62 -20.52
C ASP A 277 -1.26 -7.56 -19.01
N ASP A 278 -2.26 -7.77 -18.15
CA ASP A 278 -2.04 -7.89 -16.71
C ASP A 278 -1.26 -9.16 -16.31
N PHE A 279 -0.87 -9.22 -15.04
CA PHE A 279 -0.07 -10.33 -14.54
C PHE A 279 -0.82 -11.67 -14.59
N LEU A 280 -2.13 -11.68 -14.31
CA LEU A 280 -2.93 -12.90 -14.37
C LEU A 280 -2.98 -13.43 -15.81
N ALA A 281 -3.37 -12.60 -16.77
CA ALA A 281 -3.45 -12.98 -18.17
C ALA A 281 -2.10 -13.48 -18.70
N LYS A 282 -1.01 -12.76 -18.42
CA LYS A 282 0.33 -13.15 -18.86
C LYS A 282 0.84 -14.43 -18.17
N THR A 283 0.54 -14.64 -16.89
CA THR A 283 0.91 -15.89 -16.21
C THR A 283 0.05 -17.07 -16.68
N LEU A 284 -1.23 -16.86 -16.99
CA LEU A 284 -2.08 -17.85 -17.64
C LEU A 284 -1.55 -18.22 -19.04
N ARG A 285 -1.09 -17.24 -19.84
CA ARG A 285 -0.39 -17.51 -21.12
C ARG A 285 0.84 -18.39 -20.94
N LEU A 286 1.68 -18.07 -19.95
CA LEU A 286 2.87 -18.86 -19.65
C LEU A 286 2.51 -20.29 -19.20
N HIS A 287 1.47 -20.44 -18.39
CA HIS A 287 0.94 -21.74 -17.97
C HIS A 287 0.41 -22.55 -19.15
N ARG A 288 -0.40 -21.96 -20.03
CA ARG A 288 -0.91 -22.61 -21.24
C ARG A 288 0.22 -23.06 -22.19
N THR A 289 1.25 -22.22 -22.31
CA THR A 289 2.40 -22.50 -23.20
C THR A 289 3.32 -23.60 -22.66
N ASN A 290 3.52 -23.66 -21.34
CA ASN A 290 4.39 -24.65 -20.72
C ASN A 290 3.91 -25.01 -19.30
N PRO A 291 2.89 -25.88 -19.17
CA PRO A 291 2.24 -26.17 -17.90
C PRO A 291 3.14 -26.89 -16.90
N ASP A 292 4.15 -27.63 -17.38
CA ASP A 292 5.15 -28.30 -16.54
C ASP A 292 6.12 -27.31 -15.89
N LYS A 293 6.38 -26.18 -16.56
CA LYS A 293 7.32 -25.15 -16.09
C LYS A 293 6.64 -24.07 -15.25
N VAL A 294 5.42 -23.68 -15.63
CA VAL A 294 4.59 -22.71 -14.91
C VAL A 294 3.28 -23.41 -14.62
N THR A 295 3.10 -23.87 -13.39
CA THR A 295 1.89 -24.55 -12.95
C THR A 295 0.77 -23.55 -12.65
N PHE A 296 -0.47 -24.00 -12.58
CA PHE A 296 -1.57 -23.16 -12.11
C PHE A 296 -1.36 -22.69 -10.65
N GLY A 297 -0.65 -23.50 -9.84
CA GLY A 297 -0.21 -23.08 -8.51
C GLY A 297 0.75 -21.89 -8.55
N ASP A 298 1.66 -21.84 -9.53
CA ASP A 298 2.54 -20.68 -9.74
C ASP A 298 1.71 -19.42 -10.11
N VAL A 299 0.68 -19.56 -10.95
CA VAL A 299 -0.24 -18.46 -11.32
C VAL A 299 -0.91 -17.86 -10.07
N LEU A 300 -1.53 -18.71 -9.24
CA LEU A 300 -2.17 -18.26 -8.00
C LEU A 300 -1.15 -17.65 -7.03
N CYS A 301 0.03 -18.26 -6.90
CA CYS A 301 1.08 -17.78 -6.02
C CYS A 301 1.57 -16.37 -6.39
N VAL A 302 1.71 -16.07 -7.68
CA VAL A 302 2.05 -14.72 -8.17
C VAL A 302 0.99 -13.71 -7.77
N CYS A 303 -0.29 -14.01 -8.02
CA CYS A 303 -1.39 -13.11 -7.72
C CYS A 303 -1.48 -12.82 -6.21
N ILE A 304 -1.40 -13.87 -5.37
CA ILE A 304 -1.44 -13.75 -3.91
C ILE A 304 -0.26 -12.92 -3.40
N THR A 305 0.95 -13.21 -3.90
CA THR A 305 2.17 -12.51 -3.45
C THR A 305 2.13 -11.02 -3.83
N ASN A 306 1.62 -10.69 -5.03
CA ASN A 306 1.48 -9.31 -5.47
C ASN A 306 0.53 -8.52 -4.58
N ILE A 307 -0.70 -9.01 -4.42
CA ILE A 307 -1.74 -8.34 -3.64
C ILE A 307 -1.31 -8.19 -2.17
N ALA A 308 -0.65 -9.20 -1.60
CA ALA A 308 -0.15 -9.13 -0.23
C ALA A 308 1.03 -8.16 -0.02
N ALA A 309 1.91 -8.00 -1.02
CA ALA A 309 3.15 -7.23 -0.86
C ALA A 309 3.05 -5.76 -1.32
N GLY A 310 2.25 -5.49 -2.35
CA GLY A 310 2.26 -4.21 -3.07
C GLY A 310 1.67 -3.02 -2.31
N SER A 311 0.71 -3.26 -1.43
CA SER A 311 -0.06 -2.16 -0.83
C SER A 311 0.61 -1.49 0.36
N ASP A 312 0.92 -2.24 1.43
CA ASP A 312 1.48 -1.68 2.66
C ASP A 312 2.86 -1.04 2.39
N THR A 313 3.72 -1.70 1.61
CA THR A 313 5.09 -1.23 1.35
C THR A 313 5.15 0.06 0.54
N THR A 314 4.36 0.19 -0.53
CA THR A 314 4.27 1.44 -1.30
C THR A 314 3.64 2.53 -0.44
N SER A 315 2.58 2.25 0.32
CA SER A 315 1.93 3.27 1.17
C SER A 315 2.90 3.90 2.19
N VAL A 316 3.74 3.08 2.82
CA VAL A 316 4.76 3.53 3.78
C VAL A 316 5.82 4.38 3.08
N SER A 317 6.24 3.96 1.89
CA SER A 317 7.23 4.66 1.08
C SER A 317 6.73 6.05 0.63
N LEU A 318 5.54 6.12 0.04
CA LEU A 318 4.89 7.37 -0.36
C LEU A 318 4.70 8.30 0.84
N SER A 319 4.17 7.78 1.95
CA SER A 319 3.96 8.56 3.17
C SER A 319 5.26 9.09 3.76
N GLY A 320 6.33 8.28 3.74
CA GLY A 320 7.65 8.67 4.21
C GLY A 320 8.26 9.81 3.39
N ILE A 321 8.12 9.74 2.05
CA ILE A 321 8.57 10.79 1.13
C ILE A 321 7.77 12.08 1.36
N MET A 322 6.44 11.99 1.37
CA MET A 322 5.57 13.16 1.60
C MET A 322 5.83 13.79 2.95
N TYR A 323 5.95 13.00 4.03
CA TYR A 323 6.29 13.51 5.36
C TYR A 323 7.63 14.25 5.37
N GLY A 324 8.66 13.70 4.69
CA GLY A 324 9.96 14.34 4.52
C GLY A 324 9.84 15.70 3.83
N LEU A 325 9.08 15.78 2.74
CA LEU A 325 8.84 17.03 2.01
C LEU A 325 8.05 18.05 2.84
N ILE A 326 6.97 17.63 3.49
CA ILE A 326 6.10 18.51 4.30
C ILE A 326 6.86 19.13 5.48
N LYS A 327 7.74 18.35 6.14
CA LYS A 327 8.59 18.86 7.22
C LYS A 327 9.71 19.77 6.74
N ASN A 328 10.00 19.80 5.44
CA ASN A 328 11.10 20.56 4.85
C ASN A 328 10.58 21.45 3.71
N PRO A 329 9.93 22.59 4.01
CA PRO A 329 9.33 23.47 3.01
C PRO A 329 10.30 23.96 1.92
N GLY A 330 11.59 24.09 2.24
CA GLY A 330 12.63 24.43 1.26
C GLY A 330 12.78 23.36 0.17
N ALA A 331 12.76 22.07 0.55
CA ALA A 331 12.80 20.97 -0.40
C ALA A 331 11.47 20.86 -1.17
N MET A 332 10.33 21.01 -0.48
CA MET A 332 9.02 21.06 -1.12
C MET A 332 8.95 22.13 -2.22
N LYS A 333 9.41 23.36 -1.93
CA LYS A 333 9.42 24.47 -2.88
C LYS A 333 10.30 24.22 -4.10
N LYS A 334 11.49 23.62 -3.90
CA LYS A 334 12.39 23.27 -5.00
C LYS A 334 11.81 22.19 -5.90
N LEU A 335 11.18 21.17 -5.31
CA LEU A 335 10.50 20.13 -6.06
C LEU A 335 9.33 20.71 -6.88
N ARG A 336 8.51 21.55 -6.26
CA ARG A 336 7.41 22.24 -6.96
C ARG A 336 7.94 23.10 -8.13
N ALA A 337 9.02 23.86 -7.91
CA ALA A 337 9.62 24.65 -8.98
C ALA A 337 10.13 23.80 -10.16
N GLU A 338 10.74 22.63 -9.90
CA GLU A 338 11.15 21.71 -10.96
C GLU A 338 9.93 21.17 -11.74
N ILE A 339 8.83 20.85 -11.05
CA ILE A 339 7.59 20.38 -11.68
C ILE A 339 6.98 21.50 -12.55
N ASP A 340 6.86 22.71 -12.01
CA ASP A 340 6.27 23.86 -12.71
C ASP A 340 7.09 24.26 -13.94
N GLU A 341 8.42 24.25 -13.84
CA GLU A 341 9.32 24.53 -14.96
C GLU A 341 9.10 23.54 -16.12
N LYS A 342 9.01 22.24 -15.81
CA LYS A 342 8.78 21.21 -16.81
C LYS A 342 7.37 21.21 -17.39
N ALA A 343 6.36 21.49 -16.57
CA ALA A 343 4.99 21.67 -17.03
C ALA A 343 4.90 22.87 -18.00
N ALA A 344 5.52 24.01 -17.67
CA ALA A 344 5.55 25.18 -18.53
C ALA A 344 6.30 24.95 -19.86
N ALA A 345 7.30 24.05 -19.85
CA ALA A 345 8.00 23.61 -21.06
C ALA A 345 7.21 22.61 -21.92
N GLY A 346 6.01 22.18 -21.49
CA GLY A 346 5.22 21.16 -22.17
C GLY A 346 5.86 19.76 -22.12
N GLU A 347 6.72 19.50 -21.14
CA GLU A 347 7.43 18.22 -20.97
C GLU A 347 6.67 17.21 -20.10
N LEU A 348 5.57 17.62 -19.46
CA LEU A 348 4.79 16.80 -18.53
C LEU A 348 3.37 16.58 -19.07
N SER A 349 2.94 15.33 -19.05
CA SER A 349 1.54 14.93 -19.20
C SER A 349 0.78 15.13 -17.89
N HIS A 350 -0.55 15.08 -17.95
CA HIS A 350 -1.42 15.04 -16.77
C HIS A 350 -2.41 13.87 -16.87
N PRO A 351 -2.32 12.87 -15.97
CA PRO A 351 -1.24 12.62 -15.00
C PRO A 351 0.13 12.34 -15.62
N ILE A 352 1.20 12.68 -14.89
CA ILE A 352 2.61 12.54 -15.31
C ILE A 352 2.93 11.10 -15.70
N ARG A 353 3.60 10.92 -16.84
CA ARG A 353 4.07 9.61 -17.29
C ARG A 353 5.38 9.23 -16.58
N PHE A 354 5.62 7.93 -16.42
CA PHE A 354 6.79 7.43 -15.72
C PHE A 354 8.08 7.90 -16.38
N GLN A 355 8.18 7.86 -17.71
CA GLN A 355 9.38 8.32 -18.42
C GLN A 355 9.64 9.82 -18.26
N GLU A 356 8.60 10.64 -18.13
CA GLU A 356 8.71 12.08 -17.87
C GLU A 356 9.29 12.31 -16.47
N SER A 357 8.77 11.60 -15.46
CA SER A 357 9.25 11.68 -14.07
C SER A 357 10.74 11.32 -13.91
N GLN A 358 11.27 10.44 -14.77
CA GLN A 358 12.69 10.07 -14.73
C GLN A 358 13.62 11.22 -15.17
N LYS A 359 13.10 12.22 -15.88
CA LYS A 359 13.85 13.41 -16.31
C LYS A 359 13.86 14.52 -15.25
N MET A 360 13.33 14.26 -14.06
CA MET A 360 13.21 15.21 -12.94
C MET A 360 14.26 14.91 -11.86
N PRO A 361 15.50 15.40 -11.99
CA PRO A 361 16.59 15.04 -11.08
C PRO A 361 16.31 15.35 -9.60
N TYR A 362 15.63 16.45 -9.29
CA TYR A 362 15.30 16.80 -7.91
C TYR A 362 14.20 15.88 -7.35
N LEU A 363 13.18 15.52 -8.12
CA LEU A 363 12.23 14.46 -7.76
C LEU A 363 12.96 13.14 -7.43
N GLN A 364 13.87 12.70 -8.30
CA GLN A 364 14.64 11.46 -8.05
C GLN A 364 15.46 11.55 -6.76
N ALA A 365 16.04 12.71 -6.47
CA ALA A 365 16.75 12.97 -5.22
C ALA A 365 15.81 12.94 -3.99
N CYS A 366 14.61 13.52 -4.09
CA CYS A 366 13.57 13.48 -3.05
C CYS A 366 13.12 12.05 -2.75
N ILE A 367 12.92 11.23 -3.78
CA ILE A 367 12.54 9.82 -3.63
C ILE A 367 13.66 9.04 -2.92
N LYS A 368 14.92 9.20 -3.38
CA LYS A 368 16.08 8.54 -2.73
C LYS A 368 16.22 8.95 -1.27
N GLU A 369 16.06 10.23 -0.97
CA GLU A 369 16.18 10.76 0.39
C GLU A 369 15.01 10.32 1.29
N GLY A 370 13.78 10.31 0.78
CA GLY A 370 12.61 9.81 1.51
C GLY A 370 12.74 8.32 1.85
N LEU A 371 13.17 7.50 0.90
CA LEU A 371 13.40 6.07 1.13
C LEU A 371 14.64 5.79 2.00
N ARG A 372 15.61 6.71 2.05
CA ARG A 372 16.73 6.65 3.00
C ARG A 372 16.27 6.96 4.42
N MET A 373 15.49 8.03 4.58
CA MET A 373 14.99 8.47 5.88
C MET A 373 13.90 7.56 6.43
N HIS A 374 13.10 6.95 5.56
CA HIS A 374 11.96 6.13 5.93
C HIS A 374 11.84 4.87 5.04
N PRO A 375 12.81 3.94 5.09
CA PRO A 375 12.70 2.70 4.34
C PRO A 375 11.55 1.84 4.89
N ALA A 376 10.81 1.18 4.01
CA ALA A 376 9.66 0.37 4.40
C ALA A 376 10.03 -0.78 5.35
N THR A 377 11.19 -1.43 5.13
CA THR A 377 11.67 -2.55 5.96
C THR A 377 12.31 -2.05 7.27
N GLY A 378 11.73 -2.46 8.41
CA GLY A 378 12.10 -2.00 9.75
C GLY A 378 13.03 -2.93 10.56
N LEU A 379 13.22 -4.18 10.12
CA LEU A 379 14.03 -5.19 10.81
C LEU A 379 15.27 -5.58 10.01
N PRO A 380 16.34 -6.12 10.64
CA PRO A 380 17.49 -6.64 9.94
C PRO A 380 17.11 -7.73 8.93
N MET A 381 17.59 -7.62 7.69
CA MET A 381 17.36 -8.63 6.65
C MET A 381 18.27 -9.85 6.85
N GLY A 382 17.94 -10.70 7.82
CA GLY A 382 18.77 -11.81 8.26
C GLY A 382 19.15 -12.82 7.15
N ARG A 383 20.42 -13.22 7.15
CA ARG A 383 20.99 -14.28 6.32
C ARG A 383 21.79 -15.25 7.17
N VAL A 384 21.75 -16.53 6.80
CA VAL A 384 22.53 -17.57 7.45
C VAL A 384 23.93 -17.60 6.84
N VAL A 385 24.94 -17.54 7.69
CA VAL A 385 26.34 -17.72 7.33
C VAL A 385 26.54 -19.14 6.78
N PRO A 386 27.18 -19.31 5.60
CA PRO A 386 27.30 -20.60 4.92
C PRO A 386 28.25 -21.56 5.64
N LYS A 387 28.33 -22.78 5.08
CA LYS A 387 29.21 -23.84 5.57
C LYS A 387 30.67 -23.36 5.62
N GLY A 388 31.34 -23.62 6.74
CA GLY A 388 32.73 -23.18 6.94
C GLY A 388 32.89 -21.76 7.48
N GLY A 389 31.80 -21.00 7.66
CA GLY A 389 31.84 -19.65 8.22
C GLY A 389 32.19 -18.57 7.19
N ALA A 390 32.18 -17.32 7.63
CA ALA A 390 32.52 -16.17 6.80
C ALA A 390 33.09 -15.01 7.62
N THR A 391 34.08 -14.30 7.07
CA THR A 391 34.58 -13.06 7.66
C THR A 391 33.75 -11.88 7.18
N ILE A 392 33.16 -11.14 8.13
CA ILE A 392 32.33 -9.96 7.88
C ILE A 392 32.83 -8.86 8.81
N SER A 393 33.16 -7.70 8.25
CA SER A 393 33.66 -6.55 9.02
C SER A 393 34.83 -6.95 9.94
N ASP A 394 35.79 -7.68 9.37
CA ASP A 394 37.00 -8.19 10.04
C ASP A 394 36.77 -9.18 11.19
N VAL A 395 35.54 -9.67 11.38
CA VAL A 395 35.18 -10.70 12.37
C VAL A 395 34.76 -11.98 11.67
N PHE A 396 35.30 -13.12 12.11
CA PHE A 396 34.89 -14.43 11.60
C PHE A 396 33.60 -14.90 12.30
N PHE A 397 32.54 -15.06 11.51
CA PHE A 397 31.28 -15.65 11.94
C PHE A 397 31.27 -17.14 11.59
N PRO A 398 31.01 -18.03 12.55
CA PRO A 398 30.88 -19.45 12.26
C PRO A 398 29.60 -19.75 11.47
N GLU A 399 29.60 -20.90 10.80
CA GLU A 399 28.43 -21.46 10.12
C GLU A 399 27.17 -21.42 11.00
N ASN A 400 26.01 -21.29 10.36
CA ASN A 400 24.69 -21.24 10.99
C ASN A 400 24.43 -19.99 11.84
N THR A 401 25.37 -19.05 11.90
CA THR A 401 25.12 -17.72 12.47
C THR A 401 24.18 -16.90 11.59
N VAL A 402 23.28 -16.12 12.18
CA VAL A 402 22.42 -15.19 11.45
C VAL A 402 23.00 -13.78 11.52
N VAL A 403 23.27 -13.20 10.37
CA VAL A 403 23.75 -11.82 10.22
C VAL A 403 22.81 -11.04 9.31
N GLY A 404 22.60 -9.76 9.57
CA GLY A 404 21.77 -8.94 8.69
C GLY A 404 22.02 -7.46 8.88
N ILE A 405 21.74 -6.69 7.84
CA ILE A 405 21.77 -5.24 7.85
C ILE A 405 20.32 -4.76 7.95
N ASN A 406 20.07 -3.82 8.86
CA ASN A 406 18.81 -3.09 8.94
C ASN A 406 18.93 -1.82 8.10
N SER A 407 18.02 -1.61 7.13
CA SER A 407 18.00 -0.43 6.26
C SER A 407 18.00 0.87 7.08
N TRP A 408 17.24 0.92 8.18
CA TRP A 408 17.19 2.10 9.05
C TRP A 408 18.53 2.46 9.67
N VAL A 409 19.35 1.46 9.98
CA VAL A 409 20.70 1.63 10.52
C VAL A 409 21.66 2.04 9.39
N ALA A 410 21.69 1.28 8.30
CA ALA A 410 22.57 1.52 7.16
C ALA A 410 22.38 2.93 6.59
N HIS A 411 21.14 3.36 6.44
CA HIS A 411 20.76 4.67 5.94
C HIS A 411 21.04 5.82 6.91
N ARG A 412 21.48 5.51 8.14
CA ARG A 412 21.93 6.45 9.17
C ARG A 412 23.43 6.36 9.47
N ASN A 413 24.18 5.66 8.62
CA ASN A 413 25.61 5.53 8.76
C ASN A 413 26.32 6.81 8.30
N LYS A 414 26.90 7.54 9.27
CA LYS A 414 27.63 8.79 9.04
C LYS A 414 28.86 8.67 8.15
N LEU A 415 29.48 7.49 8.07
CA LEU A 415 30.62 7.28 7.17
C LEU A 415 30.19 7.29 5.70
N VAL A 416 28.92 7.03 5.43
CA VAL A 416 28.36 7.00 4.07
C VAL A 416 27.63 8.29 3.73
N PHE A 417 26.79 8.76 4.65
CA PHE A 417 25.84 9.86 4.46
C PHE A 417 26.23 11.16 5.18
N ASP A 418 27.48 11.28 5.61
CA ASP A 418 28.05 12.44 6.31
C ASP A 418 27.35 12.75 7.66
N ASP A 419 27.74 13.85 8.32
CA ASP A 419 27.31 14.16 9.69
C ASP A 419 25.85 14.59 9.83
N ASP A 420 25.28 15.14 8.77
CA ASP A 420 23.90 15.62 8.70
C ASP A 420 22.91 14.52 8.29
N VAL A 421 23.27 13.26 8.54
CA VAL A 421 22.51 12.08 8.13
C VAL A 421 21.06 12.04 8.64
N ASP A 422 20.76 12.70 9.76
CA ASP A 422 19.39 12.79 10.29
C ASP A 422 18.57 13.92 9.65
N VAL A 423 19.15 14.72 8.74
CA VAL A 423 18.48 15.81 7.99
C VAL A 423 18.00 15.28 6.64
N PHE A 424 16.74 15.56 6.31
CA PHE A 424 16.19 15.33 4.98
C PHE A 424 16.75 16.38 4.00
N ARG A 425 17.76 16.00 3.22
CA ARG A 425 18.44 16.87 2.26
C ARG A 425 18.58 16.18 0.89
N PRO A 426 17.60 16.32 -0.02
CA PRO A 426 17.70 15.74 -1.37
C PRO A 426 18.99 16.14 -2.12
N GLU A 427 19.51 17.34 -1.87
CA GLU A 427 20.69 17.88 -2.54
C GLU A 427 21.94 16.99 -2.39
N ARG A 428 22.04 16.17 -1.33
CA ARG A 428 23.17 15.24 -1.15
C ARG A 428 23.35 14.29 -2.34
N TRP A 429 22.26 13.96 -3.05
CA TRP A 429 22.27 13.08 -4.20
C TRP A 429 22.69 13.77 -5.50
N LEU A 430 22.83 15.10 -5.51
CA LEU A 430 23.08 15.93 -6.68
C LEU A 430 24.40 16.70 -6.61
N GLU A 431 24.90 16.99 -5.41
CA GLU A 431 26.09 17.83 -5.17
C GLU A 431 27.40 17.23 -5.71
N ASP A 432 27.62 15.93 -5.51
CA ASP A 432 28.88 15.25 -5.84
C ASP A 432 28.59 13.83 -6.37
N PRO A 433 28.91 13.55 -7.66
CA PRO A 433 28.67 12.25 -8.27
C PRO A 433 29.39 11.07 -7.59
N GLU A 434 30.60 11.27 -7.07
CA GLU A 434 31.36 10.21 -6.40
C GLU A 434 30.75 9.87 -5.04
N LYS A 435 30.34 10.90 -4.29
CA LYS A 435 29.60 10.71 -3.03
C LYS A 435 28.25 10.06 -3.28
N ALA A 436 27.50 10.53 -4.29
CA ALA A 436 26.22 9.94 -4.68
C ALA A 436 26.38 8.44 -5.01
N ALA A 437 27.38 8.08 -5.83
CA ALA A 437 27.65 6.68 -6.16
C ALA A 437 28.03 5.84 -4.93
N ARG A 438 28.76 6.41 -3.96
CA ARG A 438 29.06 5.74 -2.68
C ARG A 438 27.79 5.50 -1.86
N MET A 439 26.93 6.50 -1.74
CA MET A 439 25.65 6.41 -1.02
C MET A 439 24.72 5.39 -1.67
N GLU A 440 24.62 5.38 -3.01
CA GLU A 440 23.78 4.44 -3.75
C GLU A 440 24.18 2.97 -3.50
N ARG A 441 25.47 2.67 -3.39
CA ARG A 441 25.94 1.31 -3.06
C ARG A 441 25.51 0.85 -1.67
N TYR A 442 25.22 1.77 -0.75
CA TYR A 442 24.70 1.47 0.59
C TYR A 442 23.20 1.75 0.75
N TRP A 443 22.55 2.20 -0.32
CA TRP A 443 21.13 2.50 -0.35
C TRP A 443 20.32 1.24 -0.68
N ILE A 444 19.88 0.53 0.37
CA ILE A 444 19.19 -0.77 0.27
C ILE A 444 17.70 -0.80 0.69
N PRO A 445 16.84 0.21 0.38
CA PRO A 445 15.43 0.14 0.76
C PRO A 445 14.69 -1.04 0.10
N PHE A 446 15.17 -1.51 -1.05
CA PHE A 446 14.65 -2.67 -1.78
C PHE A 446 15.48 -3.95 -1.58
N GLY A 447 16.36 -3.99 -0.59
CA GLY A 447 17.37 -5.04 -0.44
C GLY A 447 18.50 -4.92 -1.46
N HIS A 448 19.24 -6.00 -1.68
CA HIS A 448 20.39 -6.02 -2.58
C HIS A 448 20.64 -7.41 -3.22
N GLY A 449 21.35 -7.41 -4.35
CA GLY A 449 21.78 -8.59 -5.11
C GLY A 449 20.65 -9.50 -5.61
N SER A 450 20.87 -10.82 -5.57
CA SER A 450 19.96 -11.82 -6.16
C SER A 450 18.58 -11.89 -5.49
N ARG A 451 18.45 -11.31 -4.30
CA ARG A 451 17.22 -11.26 -3.49
C ARG A 451 16.63 -9.85 -3.43
N THR A 452 17.04 -8.94 -4.33
CA THR A 452 16.42 -7.61 -4.47
C THR A 452 14.92 -7.74 -4.73
N CYS A 453 14.14 -6.83 -4.13
CA CYS A 453 12.69 -6.77 -4.31
C CYS A 453 12.32 -6.89 -5.79
N ILE A 454 11.43 -7.84 -6.10
CA ILE A 454 10.99 -8.06 -7.48
C ILE A 454 10.05 -6.95 -7.95
N GLY A 455 9.23 -6.40 -7.03
CA GLY A 455 8.32 -5.28 -7.29
C GLY A 455 8.96 -3.88 -7.24
N LYS A 456 10.30 -3.77 -7.19
CA LYS A 456 11.01 -2.48 -7.10
C LYS A 456 10.53 -1.48 -8.17
N ASN A 457 10.41 -1.95 -9.42
CA ASN A 457 10.04 -1.08 -10.52
C ASN A 457 8.56 -0.64 -10.46
N ILE A 458 7.66 -1.48 -9.93
CA ILE A 458 6.25 -1.13 -9.71
C ILE A 458 6.17 0.01 -8.69
N SER A 459 6.81 -0.19 -7.53
CA SER A 459 6.81 0.80 -6.46
C SER A 459 7.44 2.13 -6.90
N LEU A 460 8.56 2.09 -7.64
CA LEU A 460 9.17 3.31 -8.17
C LEU A 460 8.30 3.99 -9.24
N MET A 461 7.55 3.24 -10.04
CA MET A 461 6.60 3.82 -11.00
C MET A 461 5.47 4.54 -10.28
N GLU A 462 4.84 3.91 -9.30
CA GLU A 462 3.79 4.52 -8.45
C GLU A 462 4.33 5.78 -7.76
N ILE A 463 5.48 5.66 -7.07
CA ILE A 463 6.09 6.78 -6.33
C ILE A 463 6.45 7.95 -7.25
N SER A 464 7.08 7.67 -8.40
CA SER A 464 7.55 8.73 -9.29
C SER A 464 6.42 9.48 -9.99
N LYS A 465 5.21 8.93 -10.01
CA LYS A 465 4.02 9.58 -10.57
C LYS A 465 3.20 10.29 -9.50
N VAL A 466 2.94 9.62 -8.37
CA VAL A 466 2.08 10.17 -7.31
C VAL A 466 2.71 11.37 -6.61
N VAL A 467 4.00 11.30 -6.26
CA VAL A 467 4.65 12.39 -5.52
C VAL A 467 4.57 13.74 -6.25
N PRO A 468 4.96 13.86 -7.53
CA PRO A 468 4.88 15.15 -8.21
C PRO A 468 3.45 15.65 -8.40
N GLU A 469 2.47 14.78 -8.70
CA GLU A 469 1.05 15.18 -8.81
C GLU A 469 0.52 15.79 -7.51
N LEU A 470 0.79 15.12 -6.38
CA LEU A 470 0.36 15.61 -5.07
C LEU A 470 1.05 16.94 -4.72
N VAL A 471 2.35 17.06 -5.00
CA VAL A 471 3.14 18.27 -4.68
C VAL A 471 2.73 19.46 -5.55
N GLN A 472 2.38 19.23 -6.81
CA GLN A 472 1.97 20.28 -7.74
C GLN A 472 0.59 20.83 -7.39
N LYS A 473 -0.38 19.96 -7.10
CA LYS A 473 -1.80 20.34 -6.96
C LYS A 473 -2.19 20.79 -5.55
N PHE A 474 -1.51 20.28 -4.51
CA PHE A 474 -1.94 20.47 -3.13
C PHE A 474 -0.83 21.01 -2.21
N ASP A 475 -1.24 21.85 -1.27
CA ASP A 475 -0.45 22.19 -0.10
C ASP A 475 -0.88 21.34 1.08
N PHE A 476 0.06 20.59 1.63
CA PHE A 476 -0.18 19.74 2.78
C PHE A 476 0.41 20.35 4.05
N THR A 477 -0.37 20.37 5.12
CA THR A 477 0.10 20.82 6.44
C THR A 477 -0.18 19.79 7.52
N LEU A 478 0.77 19.60 8.44
CA LEU A 478 0.58 18.71 9.58
C LEU A 478 -0.35 19.37 10.58
N THR A 479 -1.42 18.70 10.98
CA THR A 479 -2.28 19.12 12.10
C THR A 479 -1.51 19.29 13.40
N LYS A 480 -0.42 18.52 13.58
CA LYS A 480 0.45 18.59 14.75
C LYS A 480 1.92 18.73 14.32
N PRO A 481 2.37 19.94 13.96
CA PRO A 481 3.70 20.17 13.42
C PRO A 481 4.84 19.81 14.37
N LEU A 482 4.59 19.76 15.68
CA LEU A 482 5.60 19.45 16.70
C LEU A 482 5.66 17.96 17.06
N GLU A 483 4.66 17.15 16.68
CA GLU A 483 4.70 15.71 16.95
C GLU A 483 5.60 14.99 15.93
N GLU A 484 6.45 14.10 16.43
CA GLU A 484 7.14 13.12 15.60
C GLU A 484 6.14 12.09 15.06
N LEU A 485 6.44 11.60 13.86
CA LEU A 485 5.71 10.51 13.24
C LEU A 485 5.70 9.28 14.16
N ARG A 486 4.54 8.97 14.74
CA ARG A 486 4.32 7.69 15.40
C ARG A 486 4.20 6.62 14.33
N SER A 487 4.75 5.45 14.59
CA SER A 487 4.72 4.32 13.67
C SER A 487 4.98 3.04 14.43
N GLU A 488 4.42 1.94 13.96
CA GLU A 488 4.63 0.60 14.52
C GLU A 488 5.42 -0.24 13.52
N ASN A 489 6.56 -0.77 13.95
CA ASN A 489 7.43 -1.64 13.17
C ASN A 489 7.06 -3.11 13.40
N ASN A 490 6.26 -3.66 12.47
CA ASN A 490 5.95 -5.08 12.38
C ASN A 490 6.49 -5.63 11.06
N TRP A 491 7.83 -5.66 10.92
CA TRP A 491 8.58 -5.91 9.68
C TRP A 491 8.49 -4.76 8.68
N TYR A 492 7.28 -4.30 8.36
CA TYR A 492 7.04 -3.01 7.72
C TYR A 492 6.62 -1.98 8.75
N ARG A 493 6.99 -0.72 8.51
CA ARG A 493 6.64 0.39 9.40
C ARG A 493 5.24 0.91 9.07
N SER A 494 4.21 0.32 9.66
CA SER A 494 2.83 0.77 9.45
C SER A 494 2.47 1.94 10.38
N ARG A 495 1.60 2.83 9.89
CA ARG A 495 0.91 3.93 10.59
C ARG A 495 1.67 5.20 10.95
N PRO A 496 2.38 5.88 10.03
CA PRO A 496 2.54 7.33 10.10
C PRO A 496 1.19 8.08 10.24
N ALA A 497 0.87 8.50 11.47
CA ALA A 497 -0.13 9.54 11.69
C ALA A 497 0.58 10.91 11.70
N PRO A 498 0.33 11.70 10.67
CA PRO A 498 -0.13 13.04 10.93
C PRO A 498 -1.38 13.31 10.09
N TYR A 499 -2.43 13.81 10.74
CA TYR A 499 -3.57 14.30 10.00
C TYR A 499 -3.09 15.49 9.15
N LEU A 500 -3.45 15.49 7.88
CA LEU A 500 -3.01 16.48 6.92
C LEU A 500 -4.20 17.29 6.45
N ILE A 501 -4.06 18.61 6.45
CA ILE A 501 -4.99 19.52 5.77
C ILE A 501 -4.38 19.76 4.40
N SER A 502 -5.07 19.33 3.35
CA SER A 502 -4.77 19.76 1.98
C SER A 502 -5.44 21.12 1.74
N LYS A 503 -4.74 22.07 1.14
CA LYS A 503 -5.33 23.26 0.54
C LYS A 503 -5.03 23.22 -0.96
N ILE A 504 -6.01 23.46 -1.81
CA ILE A 504 -5.81 23.59 -3.25
C ILE A 504 -4.96 24.85 -3.49
N LEU A 505 -3.85 24.70 -4.21
CA LEU A 505 -2.86 25.77 -4.42
C LEU A 505 -3.35 26.90 -5.33
N ALA A 506 -4.20 26.55 -6.29
CA ALA A 506 -4.99 27.44 -7.12
C ALA A 506 -5.97 26.55 -7.91
N GLU A 507 -7.16 27.04 -8.24
CA GLU A 507 -8.03 26.37 -9.21
C GLU A 507 -7.21 26.03 -10.46
N PRO A 508 -7.37 24.83 -11.06
CA PRO A 508 -6.67 24.51 -12.29
C PRO A 508 -7.00 25.61 -13.30
N THR A 509 -5.99 26.38 -13.70
CA THR A 509 -6.10 27.33 -14.79
C THR A 509 -6.39 26.53 -16.06
N GLY A 510 -7.67 26.42 -16.38
CA GLY A 510 -8.19 25.67 -17.51
C GLY A 510 -9.71 25.75 -17.58
N PHE A 511 -10.21 26.91 -18.00
CA PHE A 511 -11.63 27.22 -18.30
C PHE A 511 -12.59 27.37 -17.10
N SER A 512 -12.81 28.62 -16.70
CA SER A 512 -13.95 29.00 -15.84
C SER A 512 -15.15 29.30 -16.72
N PHE A 513 -16.35 28.76 -16.41
CA PHE A 513 -17.60 29.15 -17.07
C PHE A 513 -17.76 30.68 -17.10
N ARG A 514 -17.36 31.38 -16.01
CA ARG A 514 -17.38 32.84 -15.90
C ARG A 514 -16.44 33.58 -16.85
N SER A 515 -15.47 32.88 -17.45
CA SER A 515 -14.53 33.43 -18.44
C SER A 515 -14.97 33.24 -19.90
N MET A 516 -16.05 32.50 -20.16
CA MET A 516 -16.67 32.45 -21.48
C MET A 516 -17.39 33.77 -21.83
N PRO A 517 -17.36 34.21 -23.09
CA PRO A 517 -18.29 35.21 -23.59
C PRO A 517 -19.74 34.78 -23.32
N PRO A 518 -20.65 35.70 -22.92
CA PRO A 518 -22.04 35.36 -22.60
C PRO A 518 -22.75 34.55 -23.69
N SER A 519 -22.42 34.81 -24.97
CA SER A 519 -22.97 34.06 -26.09
C SER A 519 -22.62 32.57 -26.07
N LEU A 520 -21.41 32.21 -25.63
CA LEU A 520 -20.96 30.81 -25.54
C LEU A 520 -21.49 30.13 -24.27
N GLN A 521 -21.71 30.87 -23.19
CA GLN A 521 -22.39 30.37 -21.99
C GLN A 521 -23.84 29.97 -22.31
N THR A 522 -24.55 30.82 -23.05
CA THR A 522 -25.93 30.55 -23.48
C THR A 522 -25.99 29.33 -24.39
N THR A 523 -25.11 29.25 -25.41
CA THR A 523 -25.06 28.08 -26.30
C THR A 523 -24.73 26.79 -25.57
N TRP A 524 -23.82 26.83 -24.59
CA TRP A 524 -23.50 25.65 -23.78
C TRP A 524 -24.68 25.21 -22.91
N ILE A 525 -25.36 26.14 -22.23
CA ILE A 525 -26.56 25.86 -21.44
C ILE A 525 -27.68 25.29 -22.34
N GLU A 526 -27.93 25.90 -23.50
CA GLU A 526 -28.94 25.42 -24.46
C GLU A 526 -28.61 24.03 -24.99
N THR A 527 -27.33 23.72 -25.22
CA THR A 527 -26.88 22.39 -25.66
C THR A 527 -27.08 21.34 -24.57
N VAL A 528 -26.76 21.67 -23.32
CA VAL A 528 -26.97 20.77 -22.17
C VAL A 528 -28.46 20.52 -21.95
N LEU A 529 -29.29 21.57 -22.01
CA LEU A 529 -30.75 21.45 -21.88
C LEU A 529 -31.36 20.65 -23.05
N SER A 530 -30.89 20.86 -24.28
CA SER A 530 -31.30 20.09 -25.46
C SER A 530 -30.96 18.62 -25.31
N ASN A 531 -29.77 18.28 -24.81
CA ASN A 531 -29.36 16.90 -24.60
C ASN A 531 -30.20 16.24 -23.49
N ILE A 532 -30.57 16.98 -22.45
CA ILE A 532 -31.48 16.50 -21.39
C ILE A 532 -32.90 16.26 -21.94
N GLU A 533 -33.40 17.15 -22.80
CA GLU A 533 -34.70 16.96 -23.47
C GLU A 533 -34.68 15.78 -24.48
N GLU A 534 -33.57 15.56 -25.16
CA GLU A 534 -33.39 14.46 -26.11
C GLU A 534 -33.32 13.10 -25.38
N LEU A 535 -32.61 13.04 -24.25
CA LEU A 535 -32.62 11.90 -23.32
C LEU A 535 -34.02 11.60 -22.77
N ASN A 536 -34.79 12.63 -22.42
CA ASN A 536 -36.19 12.46 -21.99
C ASN A 536 -37.11 11.94 -23.12
N LYS A 537 -36.83 12.29 -24.38
CA LYS A 537 -37.56 11.75 -25.53
C LYS A 537 -37.23 10.28 -25.79
N GLU A 538 -35.97 9.87 -25.67
CA GLU A 538 -35.57 8.47 -25.82
C GLU A 538 -36.18 7.54 -24.74
N ILE A 539 -36.33 8.04 -23.51
CA ILE A 539 -36.96 7.30 -22.40
C ILE A 539 -38.48 7.12 -22.62
N SER A 540 -39.11 7.97 -23.43
CA SER A 540 -40.57 7.95 -23.67
C SER A 540 -41.04 7.03 -24.82
N ASN A 541 -40.17 6.21 -25.41
CA ASN A 541 -40.56 5.18 -26.39
C ASN A 541 -40.87 3.83 -25.70
N PRO A 542 -42.10 3.28 -25.79
CA PRO A 542 -42.42 1.97 -25.22
C PRO A 542 -41.79 0.83 -26.04
N CYS A 543 -41.00 -0.03 -25.39
CA CYS A 543 -40.38 -1.22 -25.96
C CYS A 543 -41.43 -2.30 -26.37
N PRO A 544 -41.29 -2.99 -27.52
CA PRO A 544 -42.35 -3.82 -28.12
C PRO A 544 -42.34 -5.29 -27.65
N TYR A 545 -42.29 -5.56 -26.35
CA TYR A 545 -42.48 -6.91 -25.82
C TYR A 545 -43.62 -6.94 -24.79
N ALA A 546 -44.80 -7.36 -25.28
CA ALA A 546 -45.98 -7.66 -24.49
C ALA A 546 -45.71 -8.80 -23.51
N TRP A 547 -46.04 -8.61 -22.23
CA TRP A 547 -46.16 -9.69 -21.25
C TRP A 547 -47.58 -9.78 -20.71
N ASP A 548 -48.04 -11.03 -20.70
CA ASP A 548 -49.37 -11.57 -20.48
C ASP A 548 -49.92 -11.30 -19.07
N THR A 549 -51.14 -10.76 -18.99
CA THR A 549 -51.84 -10.45 -17.74
C THR A 549 -52.71 -11.63 -17.31
N THR A 550 -52.13 -12.57 -16.56
CA THR A 550 -52.91 -13.48 -15.70
C THR A 550 -52.16 -13.83 -14.42
N LEU A 551 -52.33 -13.00 -13.38
CA LEU A 551 -52.44 -13.40 -11.96
C LEU A 551 -52.69 -12.13 -11.13
N GLY A 552 -53.70 -12.17 -10.28
CA GLY A 552 -54.41 -11.00 -9.80
C GLY A 552 -53.93 -10.40 -8.47
N ALA A 553 -54.52 -9.22 -8.23
CA ALA A 553 -54.92 -8.62 -6.95
C ALA A 553 -54.08 -7.46 -6.38
N GLN A 554 -54.74 -6.29 -6.41
CA GLN A 554 -54.76 -5.17 -5.46
C GLN A 554 -53.61 -4.13 -5.48
N ALA A 555 -53.92 -2.95 -6.04
CA ALA A 555 -53.29 -1.68 -5.70
C ALA A 555 -54.36 -0.69 -5.15
N PRO A 556 -54.08 0.14 -4.14
CA PRO A 556 -55.09 0.99 -3.47
C PRO A 556 -55.40 2.30 -4.21
N GLU A 557 -56.63 2.81 -4.03
CA GLU A 557 -57.25 3.99 -4.67
C GLU A 557 -56.58 5.36 -4.41
N THR A 558 -55.39 5.44 -3.80
CA THR A 558 -54.73 6.71 -3.44
C THR A 558 -53.95 7.36 -4.59
N TYR A 559 -53.69 6.65 -5.70
CA TYR A 559 -52.87 7.17 -6.81
C TYR A 559 -53.61 8.12 -7.77
N SER A 560 -54.93 8.02 -7.92
CA SER A 560 -55.65 8.85 -8.92
C SER A 560 -55.96 10.27 -8.42
N ALA A 561 -55.94 10.51 -7.09
CA ALA A 561 -56.22 11.81 -6.51
C ALA A 561 -55.05 12.81 -6.70
N ASN A 562 -53.80 12.37 -6.48
CA ASN A 562 -52.63 13.25 -6.53
C ASN A 562 -52.25 13.71 -7.95
N TYR A 563 -52.54 12.90 -8.98
CA TYR A 563 -52.28 13.28 -10.37
C TYR A 563 -53.20 14.40 -10.86
N SER A 564 -54.45 14.37 -10.42
CA SER A 564 -55.49 15.35 -10.81
C SER A 564 -55.21 16.74 -10.23
N GLU A 565 -54.69 16.80 -9.00
CA GLU A 565 -54.39 18.05 -8.29
C GLU A 565 -53.10 18.72 -8.78
N THR A 566 -52.11 17.91 -9.18
CA THR A 566 -50.82 18.39 -9.72
C THR A 566 -50.99 18.97 -11.13
N LYS A 567 -51.85 18.37 -11.96
CA LYS A 567 -52.14 18.85 -13.32
C LYS A 567 -52.89 20.19 -13.32
N ALA A 568 -53.78 20.43 -12.35
CA ALA A 568 -54.49 21.70 -12.20
C ALA A 568 -53.57 22.88 -11.82
N ARG A 569 -52.43 22.63 -11.17
CA ARG A 569 -51.44 23.67 -10.81
C ARG A 569 -50.51 24.07 -11.95
N ILE A 570 -50.26 23.17 -12.90
CA ILE A 570 -49.38 23.41 -14.05
C ILE A 570 -50.12 24.22 -15.13
N ASP A 571 -51.44 24.03 -15.29
CA ASP A 571 -52.22 24.64 -16.38
C ASP A 571 -52.76 26.07 -16.10
N SER A 572 -52.28 26.76 -15.04
CA SER A 572 -52.72 28.13 -14.71
C SER A 572 -51.86 29.20 -15.40
N PRO A 573 -52.42 30.17 -16.16
CA PRO A 573 -51.63 31.20 -16.85
C PRO A 573 -51.18 32.34 -15.91
N PRO A 574 -50.05 33.03 -16.20
CA PRO A 574 -49.51 34.07 -15.34
C PRO A 574 -50.34 35.36 -15.39
N ALA A 575 -50.55 35.98 -14.21
CA ALA A 575 -51.21 37.27 -14.07
C ALA A 575 -50.31 38.42 -14.61
N LYS A 576 -50.92 39.34 -15.37
CA LYS A 576 -50.29 40.56 -15.92
C LYS A 576 -49.91 41.54 -14.79
N LEU A 577 -48.69 42.06 -14.82
CA LEU A 577 -48.25 43.22 -14.05
C LEU A 577 -48.22 44.46 -14.97
N GLU A 578 -48.93 45.51 -14.56
CA GLU A 578 -48.94 46.83 -15.19
C GLU A 578 -47.63 47.59 -14.97
N GLU A 579 -47.26 48.41 -15.96
CA GLU A 579 -46.08 49.27 -16.02
C GLU A 579 -46.08 50.37 -14.94
N THR A 580 -44.92 50.65 -14.33
CA THR A 580 -44.49 52.04 -14.03
C THR A 580 -42.97 52.13 -13.81
N THR A 581 -42.30 52.74 -14.80
CA THR A 581 -41.15 53.68 -14.76
C THR A 581 -39.82 53.34 -14.05
N HIS A 582 -38.75 53.31 -14.87
CA HIS A 582 -37.32 53.70 -14.68
C HIS A 582 -36.69 53.51 -13.27
N ASP A 583 -35.60 52.76 -13.08
CA ASP A 583 -34.26 52.97 -13.65
C ASP A 583 -33.34 51.75 -13.36
N SER A 584 -32.27 51.64 -14.14
CA SER A 584 -31.27 50.58 -14.31
C SER A 584 -30.55 50.01 -13.05
N SER A 585 -30.68 48.70 -12.82
CA SER A 585 -29.65 47.72 -12.42
C SER A 585 -30.30 46.39 -12.01
N PHE A 586 -30.14 45.32 -12.80
CA PHE A 586 -30.58 43.97 -12.43
C PHE A 586 -29.39 43.15 -11.93
N GLU A 587 -29.35 42.89 -10.62
CA GLU A 587 -28.66 41.75 -10.02
C GLU A 587 -29.39 40.47 -10.44
N VAL A 588 -28.65 39.46 -10.93
CA VAL A 588 -29.19 38.10 -11.10
C VAL A 588 -29.09 37.42 -9.74
N THR A 589 -30.24 37.27 -9.09
CA THR A 589 -30.42 36.48 -7.86
C THR A 589 -30.23 34.99 -8.11
N ASP A 590 -29.52 34.33 -7.20
CA ASP A 590 -29.33 32.88 -7.14
C ASP A 590 -30.67 32.12 -7.20
N ILE A 591 -30.75 31.09 -8.06
CA ILE A 591 -31.85 30.13 -8.06
C ILE A 591 -31.46 28.98 -7.12
N GLU A 592 -31.97 29.00 -5.89
CA GLU A 592 -31.96 27.82 -5.01
C GLU A 592 -33.10 26.87 -5.42
N LEU A 593 -32.76 25.74 -6.04
CA LEU A 593 -33.68 24.61 -6.17
C LEU A 593 -33.59 23.78 -4.88
N GLY A 594 -34.66 23.79 -4.09
CA GLY A 594 -34.72 23.02 -2.83
C GLY A 594 -34.72 21.51 -3.04
N GLU A 595 -34.05 20.80 -2.14
CA GLU A 595 -33.93 19.32 -2.06
C GLU A 595 -35.20 18.49 -2.36
N PRO A 596 -36.44 18.90 -1.99
CA PRO A 596 -37.61 18.05 -2.20
C PRO A 596 -37.94 17.82 -3.69
N ILE A 597 -37.61 18.77 -4.57
CA ILE A 597 -37.94 18.68 -6.00
C ILE A 597 -37.04 17.68 -6.73
N LEU A 598 -35.77 17.57 -6.31
CA LEU A 598 -34.82 16.63 -6.90
C LEU A 598 -35.14 15.18 -6.49
N LEU A 599 -35.58 14.96 -5.24
CA LEU A 599 -35.94 13.63 -4.74
C LEU A 599 -37.22 13.07 -5.42
N ASP A 600 -38.24 13.89 -5.66
CA ASP A 600 -39.47 13.45 -6.33
C ASP A 600 -39.26 13.15 -7.83
N LEU A 601 -38.37 13.89 -8.51
CA LEU A 601 -37.99 13.61 -9.89
C LEU A 601 -37.25 12.27 -10.03
N PHE A 602 -36.33 11.96 -9.12
CA PHE A 602 -35.59 10.69 -9.14
C PHE A 602 -36.43 9.48 -8.70
N SER A 603 -37.34 9.66 -7.73
CA SER A 603 -38.23 8.61 -7.24
C SER A 603 -39.30 8.20 -8.25
N SER A 604 -39.75 9.11 -9.12
CA SER A 604 -40.83 8.83 -10.06
C SER A 604 -40.36 8.12 -11.35
N ALA A 605 -39.06 8.18 -11.65
CA ALA A 605 -38.51 7.65 -12.90
C ALA A 605 -38.19 6.13 -12.88
N TYR A 606 -37.95 5.51 -11.71
CA TYR A 606 -37.51 4.10 -11.66
C TYR A 606 -37.99 3.34 -10.41
N PRO A 607 -39.14 2.63 -10.48
CA PRO A 607 -39.65 1.88 -9.34
C PRO A 607 -39.01 0.49 -9.15
N ASN A 608 -38.20 -0.03 -10.08
CA ASN A 608 -37.64 -1.39 -9.97
C ASN A 608 -36.23 -1.51 -10.56
N GLY A 609 -35.38 -2.28 -9.87
CA GLY A 609 -33.93 -2.32 -10.03
C GLY A 609 -33.34 -2.97 -11.28
N ASN A 610 -32.00 -2.95 -11.29
CA ASN A 610 -31.02 -3.36 -12.32
C ASN A 610 -30.80 -2.36 -13.46
N ASN A 611 -29.89 -1.40 -13.23
CA ASN A 611 -28.87 -0.91 -14.17
C ASN A 611 -28.03 0.18 -13.47
N GLY A 612 -27.03 -0.25 -12.67
CA GLY A 612 -26.20 0.64 -11.85
C GLY A 612 -25.01 1.29 -12.55
N ASP A 613 -24.61 0.81 -13.73
CA ASP A 613 -23.33 1.23 -14.34
C ASP A 613 -23.47 2.49 -15.22
N TYR A 614 -24.64 2.75 -15.82
CA TYR A 614 -24.87 3.97 -16.62
C TYR A 614 -25.11 5.23 -15.77
N LEU A 615 -25.53 5.07 -14.51
CA LEU A 615 -25.80 6.18 -13.60
C LEU A 615 -24.52 6.77 -12.96
N LEU A 616 -23.40 6.04 -13.01
CA LEU A 616 -22.12 6.49 -12.45
C LEU A 616 -21.36 7.42 -13.41
N GLU A 617 -21.42 7.17 -14.72
CA GLU A 617 -20.79 8.06 -15.71
C GLU A 617 -21.54 9.40 -15.84
N LEU A 618 -22.88 9.40 -15.82
CA LEU A 618 -23.65 10.65 -15.95
C LEU A 618 -23.59 11.52 -14.69
N ASN A 619 -23.49 10.91 -13.49
CA ASN A 619 -23.38 11.66 -12.23
C ASN A 619 -22.05 12.42 -12.11
N HIS A 620 -20.97 11.92 -12.71
CA HIS A 620 -19.63 12.47 -12.53
C HIS A 620 -19.45 13.83 -13.24
N ASP A 621 -20.13 14.04 -14.36
CA ASP A 621 -20.08 15.30 -15.12
C ASP A 621 -20.99 16.37 -14.53
N ILE A 622 -22.14 15.99 -13.97
CA ILE A 622 -23.10 16.96 -13.39
C ILE A 622 -22.63 17.45 -12.01
N TYR A 623 -22.05 16.57 -11.18
CA TYR A 623 -21.51 16.95 -9.87
C TYR A 623 -20.27 17.86 -9.96
N ARG A 624 -19.50 17.77 -11.05
CA ARG A 624 -18.37 18.68 -11.30
C ARG A 624 -18.80 20.14 -11.47
N TYR A 625 -20.06 20.41 -11.81
CA TYR A 625 -20.54 21.76 -12.12
C TYR A 625 -21.54 22.36 -11.11
N LEU A 626 -22.23 21.54 -10.31
CA LEU A 626 -23.19 22.03 -9.32
C LEU A 626 -22.61 21.96 -7.89
N LYS A 627 -22.27 23.12 -7.31
CA LYS A 627 -21.94 23.25 -5.89
C LYS A 627 -23.18 22.94 -5.04
N VAL A 628 -23.27 21.73 -4.50
CA VAL A 628 -24.23 21.42 -3.42
C VAL A 628 -23.45 21.22 -2.12
N SER A 629 -23.83 21.97 -1.09
CA SER A 629 -23.21 21.95 0.23
C SER A 629 -23.44 20.60 0.93
N PRO A 630 -22.41 19.93 1.49
CA PRO A 630 -22.60 18.65 2.16
C PRO A 630 -23.05 18.88 3.60
N GLY A 631 -24.35 18.72 3.84
CA GLY A 631 -24.94 18.71 5.16
C GLY A 631 -26.03 17.66 5.27
N CYS A 632 -25.71 16.55 5.94
CA CYS A 632 -26.62 15.53 6.49
C CYS A 632 -27.37 14.62 5.49
N PHE A 633 -27.03 13.32 5.44
CA PHE A 633 -27.81 12.19 5.97
C PHE A 633 -27.27 10.82 5.46
N PRO A 634 -27.70 9.66 6.03
CA PRO A 634 -26.85 8.57 6.50
C PRO A 634 -26.59 7.43 5.50
#